data_AF-A0A0C2G089-F1
#
_entry.id   AF-A0A0C2G089-F1
#
_cell.length_a   1.000
_cell.length_b   1.000
_cell.length_c   1.000
_cell.angle_alpha   90.00
_cell.angle_beta   90.00
_cell.angle_gamma   90.00
#
_symmetry.space_group_name_H-M   'P 1'
#
loop_
_entity.id
_entity.type
_entity.pdbx_description
1 polymer ?
#
loop_
_entity_poly.entity_id
_entity_poly.type
_entity_poly.pdbx_seq_one_letter_code
_entity_poly.pdbx_strand_id
1 'polypeptide(L)'
;MEPAKDLTELRKGFVAAFRRNDLLSALTLHGRWICAMVPSELVIRNVLMMVSKLARDESFRIISGEPISAFDSLNKLWSKSEDNNESASGKKLKKGLIQAINEVSSEMSLCCENIAARAGDLINPQDVLIVHHLSESPTLAAFLASARATRKHRVLSVARSNEFDSTPEFATPIQLCDVGSKMCEVTKITPFFVTDPMMVNPNKAPGVGFSHALDFSGLVEVPRPTFDLLPASLVTLYISNSACILPSHVYRLIGDYYHPEDVTES
;
A
#
# COMPACT_ATOMS: atom_id res chain seq x y z
N MET A 1 -2.43 -12.67 5.29
CA MET A 1 -0.95 -12.60 5.38
C MET A 1 -0.66 -11.24 6.01
N GLU A 2 -0.11 -11.23 7.22
CA GLU A 2 0.03 -10.00 8.02
C GLU A 2 1.35 -9.32 7.59
N PRO A 3 1.34 -8.12 6.99
CA PRO A 3 2.53 -7.53 6.36
C PRO A 3 3.71 -7.34 7.34
N ALA A 4 3.42 -7.26 8.64
CA ALA A 4 4.41 -7.21 9.72
C ALA A 4 5.20 -8.53 9.89
N LYS A 5 4.60 -9.69 9.59
CA LYS A 5 5.24 -11.01 9.73
C LYS A 5 6.20 -11.31 8.57
N ASP A 6 5.89 -10.84 7.36
CA ASP A 6 6.76 -11.04 6.19
C ASP A 6 8.07 -10.24 6.30
N LEU A 7 8.00 -9.05 6.92
CA LEU A 7 9.17 -8.26 7.30
C LEU A 7 10.12 -8.99 8.26
N THR A 8 9.57 -9.84 9.13
CA THR A 8 10.36 -10.56 10.15
C THR A 8 11.06 -11.81 9.60
N GLU A 9 10.53 -12.44 8.56
CA GLU A 9 11.21 -13.55 7.87
C GLU A 9 12.25 -13.04 6.86
N LEU A 10 12.00 -11.91 6.18
CA LEU A 10 13.03 -11.18 5.43
C LEU A 10 14.27 -10.94 6.31
N ARG A 11 14.07 -10.48 7.55
CA ARG A 11 15.13 -10.17 8.53
C ARG A 11 16.18 -11.28 8.71
N LYS A 12 15.82 -12.57 8.60
CA LYS A 12 16.73 -13.70 8.85
C LYS A 12 17.66 -13.99 7.67
N GLY A 13 17.21 -13.79 6.42
CA GLY A 13 18.00 -13.99 5.21
C GLY A 13 19.06 -12.90 4.97
N PHE A 14 18.78 -11.65 5.35
CA PHE A 14 19.68 -10.51 5.15
C PHE A 14 20.92 -10.49 6.05
N VAL A 15 20.99 -11.33 7.08
CA VAL A 15 22.10 -11.32 8.06
C VAL A 15 23.45 -11.74 7.45
N ALA A 16 23.46 -12.40 6.29
CA ALA A 16 24.67 -12.98 5.70
C ALA A 16 25.41 -12.11 4.66
N ALA A 17 24.80 -11.06 4.09
CA ALA A 17 25.40 -10.25 3.03
C ALA A 17 25.83 -8.87 3.56
N PHE A 18 27.09 -8.72 3.97
CA PHE A 18 27.60 -7.46 4.52
C PHE A 18 28.80 -6.88 3.75
N ARG A 19 28.58 -6.56 2.47
CA ARG A 19 29.22 -5.42 1.77
C ARG A 19 28.14 -4.60 1.07
N ARG A 20 28.41 -3.32 0.80
CA ARG A 20 27.44 -2.33 0.26
C ARG A 20 26.74 -2.81 -1.02
N ASN A 21 27.52 -3.28 -2.00
CA ASN A 21 27.00 -3.80 -3.26
C ASN A 21 26.35 -5.18 -3.06
N ASP A 22 26.83 -5.97 -2.11
CA ASP A 22 26.31 -7.31 -1.81
C ASP A 22 24.92 -7.25 -1.17
N LEU A 23 24.64 -6.25 -0.32
CA LEU A 23 23.33 -6.08 0.33
C LEU A 23 22.24 -5.67 -0.68
N LEU A 24 22.52 -4.66 -1.52
CA LEU A 24 21.56 -4.23 -2.53
C LEU A 24 21.34 -5.33 -3.57
N SER A 25 22.41 -6.00 -4.00
CA SER A 25 22.30 -7.16 -4.92
C SER A 25 21.50 -8.30 -4.30
N ALA A 26 21.67 -8.58 -3.00
CA ALA A 26 20.88 -9.58 -2.29
C ALA A 26 19.40 -9.17 -2.17
N LEU A 27 19.11 -7.90 -1.86
CA LEU A 27 17.75 -7.35 -1.81
C LEU A 27 17.05 -7.49 -3.16
N THR A 28 17.69 -7.09 -4.25
CA THR A 28 17.14 -7.21 -5.60
C THR A 28 16.96 -8.67 -6.00
N LEU A 29 17.95 -9.53 -5.73
CA LEU A 29 17.86 -10.95 -6.08
C LEU A 29 16.70 -11.64 -5.34
N HIS A 30 16.67 -11.57 -4.01
CA HIS A 30 15.60 -12.20 -3.22
C HIS A 30 14.25 -11.55 -3.49
N GLY A 31 14.21 -10.23 -3.68
CA GLY A 31 13.00 -9.49 -4.00
C GLY A 31 12.36 -9.96 -5.30
N ARG A 32 13.15 -10.25 -6.34
CA ARG A 32 12.66 -10.82 -7.61
C ARG A 32 11.96 -12.17 -7.41
N TRP A 33 12.54 -13.06 -6.61
CA TRP A 33 11.92 -14.37 -6.32
C TRP A 33 10.60 -14.24 -5.56
N ILE A 34 10.56 -13.40 -4.53
CA ILE A 34 9.35 -13.18 -3.72
C ILE A 34 8.24 -12.57 -4.57
N CYS A 35 8.55 -11.55 -5.39
CA CYS A 35 7.60 -10.93 -6.30
C CYS A 35 7.09 -11.89 -7.38
N ALA A 36 7.92 -12.84 -7.83
CA ALA A 36 7.52 -13.85 -8.81
C ALA A 36 6.59 -14.92 -8.21
N MET A 37 6.72 -15.24 -6.92
CA MET A 37 5.85 -16.23 -6.27
C MET A 37 4.42 -15.72 -6.09
N VAL A 38 4.24 -14.42 -5.82
CA VAL A 38 2.90 -13.83 -5.60
C VAL A 38 2.78 -12.50 -6.35
N PRO A 39 2.61 -12.53 -7.68
CA PRO A 39 2.65 -11.33 -8.53
C PRO A 39 1.52 -10.34 -8.26
N SER A 40 0.38 -10.81 -7.73
CA SER A 40 -0.78 -9.96 -7.40
C SER A 40 -0.63 -9.19 -6.08
N GLU A 41 0.33 -9.57 -5.21
CA GLU A 41 0.54 -8.95 -3.90
C GLU A 41 1.52 -7.77 -4.00
N LEU A 42 1.01 -6.63 -4.48
CA LEU A 42 1.79 -5.41 -4.71
C LEU A 42 2.41 -4.83 -3.42
N VAL A 43 1.81 -5.10 -2.25
CA VAL A 43 2.32 -4.62 -0.96
C VAL A 43 3.72 -5.16 -0.70
N ILE A 44 3.96 -6.44 -1.01
CA ILE A 44 5.26 -7.08 -0.80
C ILE A 44 6.33 -6.42 -1.68
N ARG A 45 6.00 -6.18 -2.96
CA ARG A 45 6.87 -5.46 -3.89
C ARG A 45 7.17 -4.03 -3.39
N ASN A 46 6.16 -3.31 -2.94
CA ASN A 46 6.30 -1.95 -2.41
C ASN A 46 7.21 -1.90 -1.18
N VAL A 47 7.06 -2.85 -0.26
CA VAL A 47 7.94 -2.95 0.93
C VAL A 47 9.38 -3.23 0.51
N LEU A 48 9.62 -4.12 -0.45
CA LEU A 48 10.97 -4.41 -0.97
C LEU A 48 11.63 -3.18 -1.59
N MET A 49 10.91 -2.41 -2.43
CA MET A 49 11.42 -1.17 -3.02
C MET A 49 11.70 -0.11 -1.94
N MET A 50 10.81 0.01 -0.95
CA MET A 50 11.00 0.95 0.15
C MET A 50 12.24 0.59 1.00
N VAL A 51 12.42 -0.68 1.35
CA VAL A 51 13.61 -1.14 2.10
C VAL A 51 14.90 -0.94 1.29
N SER A 52 14.85 -1.15 -0.03
CA SER A 52 15.98 -0.90 -0.92
C SER A 52 16.36 0.57 -0.97
N LYS A 53 15.37 1.47 -1.01
CA LYS A 53 15.60 2.91 -0.86
C LYS A 53 16.20 3.26 0.50
N LEU A 54 15.63 2.76 1.62
CA LEU A 54 16.17 3.01 2.96
C LEU A 54 17.63 2.55 3.10
N ALA A 55 18.00 1.42 2.48
CA ALA A 55 19.37 0.95 2.46
C ALA A 55 20.31 1.89 1.69
N ARG A 56 19.87 2.44 0.55
CA ARG A 56 20.63 3.46 -0.20
C ARG A 56 20.77 4.75 0.61
N ASP A 57 19.69 5.23 1.21
CA ASP A 57 19.67 6.48 1.98
C ASP A 57 20.57 6.38 3.22
N GLU A 58 20.53 5.26 3.94
CA GLU A 58 21.40 5.05 5.10
C GLU A 58 22.87 4.89 4.70
N SER A 59 23.14 4.22 3.58
CA SER A 59 24.49 4.16 3.01
C SER A 59 25.00 5.56 2.65
N PHE A 60 24.15 6.40 2.04
CA PHE A 60 24.50 7.78 1.71
C PHE A 60 24.75 8.61 2.97
N ARG A 61 23.91 8.47 4.01
CA ARG A 61 24.09 9.15 5.32
C ARG A 61 25.42 8.80 5.97
N ILE A 62 25.88 7.57 5.87
CA ILE A 62 27.18 7.15 6.44
C ILE A 62 28.36 7.79 5.69
N ILE A 63 28.28 7.89 4.36
CA ILE A 63 29.32 8.50 3.52
C ILE A 63 29.32 10.02 3.69
N SER A 64 28.16 10.64 3.54
CA SER A 64 27.97 12.09 3.57
C SER A 64 27.99 12.67 4.99
N GLY A 65 27.89 11.84 6.03
CA GLY A 65 27.68 12.27 7.42
C GLY A 65 26.30 12.89 7.63
N GLU A 66 25.94 13.19 8.89
CA GLU A 66 24.74 13.98 9.16
C GLU A 66 24.94 15.41 8.62
N PRO A 67 24.04 15.93 7.78
CA PRO A 67 24.16 17.29 7.30
C PRO A 67 23.81 18.26 8.44
N ILE A 68 24.81 19.00 8.92
CA ILE A 68 24.61 20.11 9.87
C ILE A 68 23.99 21.31 9.11
N SER A 69 24.20 21.40 7.79
CA SER A 69 23.65 22.42 6.89
C SER A 69 23.69 21.98 5.43
N ALA A 70 22.78 22.48 4.58
CA ALA A 70 22.75 22.23 3.13
C ALA A 70 24.05 22.66 2.42
N PHE A 71 24.76 23.64 2.97
CA PHE A 71 26.03 24.15 2.42
C PHE A 71 27.21 23.18 2.63
N ASP A 72 27.26 22.49 3.78
CA ASP A 72 28.30 21.49 4.08
C ASP A 72 28.19 20.24 3.20
N SER A 73 26.96 19.89 2.81
CA SER A 73 26.70 18.76 1.90
C SER A 73 27.36 18.94 0.54
N LEU A 74 27.49 20.19 0.07
CA LEU A 74 28.13 20.50 -1.20
C LEU A 74 29.66 20.36 -1.10
N ASN A 75 30.28 20.86 -0.02
CA ASN A 75 31.72 20.80 0.19
C ASN A 75 32.24 19.36 0.34
N LYS A 76 31.45 18.48 0.95
CA LYS A 76 31.80 17.07 1.12
C LYS A 76 31.77 16.26 -0.17
N LEU A 77 30.97 16.69 -1.15
CA LEU A 77 30.86 16.07 -2.48
C LEU A 77 32.15 16.22 -3.30
N TRP A 78 32.98 17.22 -2.98
CA TRP A 78 34.27 17.51 -3.62
C TRP A 78 35.47 16.94 -2.87
N SER A 79 35.29 16.43 -1.66
CA SER A 79 36.36 15.85 -0.85
C SER A 79 36.36 14.34 -1.01
N LYS A 80 37.31 13.79 -1.78
CA LYS A 80 37.54 12.34 -1.83
C LYS A 80 37.85 11.84 -0.42
N SER A 81 36.98 11.01 0.15
CA SER A 81 37.22 10.38 1.45
C SER A 81 38.20 9.22 1.27
N GLU A 82 39.35 9.29 1.95
CA GLU A 82 40.27 8.17 2.08
C GLU A 82 39.62 7.02 2.87
N ASP A 83 39.77 5.80 2.33
CA ASP A 83 39.29 4.55 2.90
C ASP A 83 39.90 4.30 4.27
N ASN A 84 39.11 4.38 5.35
CA ASN A 84 39.48 3.76 6.62
C ASN A 84 38.23 3.24 7.35
N ASN A 85 38.20 1.91 7.55
CA ASN A 85 37.22 1.09 8.30
C ASN A 85 35.90 0.66 7.60
N GLU A 86 36.00 -0.10 6.50
CA GLU A 86 34.85 -0.74 5.82
C GLU A 86 34.00 -1.66 6.72
N SER A 87 34.61 -2.39 7.66
CA SER A 87 33.88 -3.34 8.53
C SER A 87 33.05 -2.66 9.63
N ALA A 88 33.53 -1.51 10.14
CA ALA A 88 32.79 -0.68 11.10
C ALA A 88 31.64 0.06 10.39
N SER A 89 31.85 0.48 9.14
CA SER A 89 30.84 1.09 8.27
C SER A 89 29.66 0.13 8.02
N GLY A 90 29.93 -1.15 7.74
CA GLY A 90 28.88 -2.18 7.60
C GLY A 90 28.05 -2.37 8.89
N LYS A 91 28.68 -2.50 10.06
CA LYS A 91 27.93 -2.64 11.33
C LYS A 91 27.05 -1.41 11.62
N LYS A 92 27.54 -0.20 11.28
CA LYS A 92 26.77 1.04 11.42
C LYS A 92 25.57 1.07 10.47
N LEU A 93 25.79 0.72 9.19
CA LEU A 93 24.72 0.58 8.18
C LEU A 93 23.65 -0.41 8.64
N LYS A 94 24.04 -1.57 9.17
CA LYS A 94 23.11 -2.55 9.70
C LYS A 94 22.20 -1.96 10.78
N LYS A 95 22.82 -1.29 11.76
CA LYS A 95 22.10 -0.73 12.90
C LYS A 95 21.15 0.37 12.46
N GLY A 96 21.61 1.28 11.60
CA GLY A 96 20.80 2.38 11.06
C GLY A 96 19.63 1.88 10.20
N LEU A 97 19.89 0.93 9.29
CA LEU A 97 18.83 0.35 8.46
C LEU A 97 17.77 -0.37 9.28
N ILE A 98 18.17 -1.17 10.27
CA ILE A 98 17.22 -1.83 11.17
C ILE A 98 16.36 -0.81 11.93
N GLN A 99 16.98 0.28 12.40
CA GLN A 99 16.27 1.36 13.07
C GLN A 99 15.24 2.02 12.14
N ALA A 100 15.63 2.38 10.92
CA ALA A 100 14.73 2.98 9.93
C ALA A 100 13.56 2.05 9.55
N ILE A 101 13.82 0.74 9.39
CA ILE A 101 12.77 -0.25 9.13
C ILE A 101 11.78 -0.33 10.30
N ASN A 102 12.28 -0.32 11.55
CA ASN A 102 11.41 -0.37 12.73
C ASN A 102 10.55 0.90 12.86
N GLU A 103 11.10 2.07 12.51
CA GLU A 103 10.36 3.33 12.49
C GLU A 103 9.20 3.26 11.48
N VAL A 104 9.47 2.86 10.23
CA VAL A 104 8.42 2.66 9.21
C VAL A 104 7.40 1.60 9.65
N SER A 105 7.84 0.51 10.27
CA SER A 105 6.93 -0.52 10.78
C SER A 105 6.01 0.04 11.88
N SER A 106 6.53 0.89 12.76
CA SER A 106 5.73 1.52 13.81
C SER A 106 4.73 2.53 13.25
N GLU A 107 5.12 3.29 12.22
CA GLU A 107 4.24 4.22 11.50
C GLU A 107 3.10 3.47 10.80
N MET A 108 3.41 2.34 10.17
CA MET A 108 2.43 1.51 9.47
C MET A 108 1.39 0.93 10.44
N SER A 109 1.79 0.52 11.64
CA SER A 109 0.87 0.02 12.68
C SER A 109 -0.16 1.08 13.12
N LEU A 110 0.20 2.37 13.08
CA LEU A 110 -0.68 3.49 13.45
C LEU A 110 -1.46 4.06 12.26
N CYS A 111 -1.25 3.55 11.04
CA CYS A 111 -1.82 4.09 9.81
C CYS A 111 -3.37 4.14 9.85
N CYS A 112 -4.00 3.05 10.31
CA CYS A 112 -5.46 2.95 10.40
C CYS A 112 -6.07 4.01 11.33
N GLU A 113 -5.47 4.18 12.52
CA GLU A 113 -5.91 5.18 13.51
C GLU A 113 -5.75 6.60 12.99
N ASN A 114 -4.61 6.89 12.36
CA ASN A 114 -4.32 8.20 11.77
C ASN A 114 -5.27 8.55 10.63
N ILE A 115 -5.64 7.58 9.79
CA ILE A 115 -6.65 7.77 8.74
C ILE A 115 -8.02 8.04 9.39
N ALA A 116 -8.42 7.23 10.37
CA ALA A 116 -9.71 7.35 11.03
C ALA A 116 -9.87 8.71 11.75
N ALA A 117 -8.81 9.23 12.36
CA ALA A 117 -8.83 10.53 13.04
C ALA A 117 -9.23 11.70 12.13
N ARG A 118 -8.98 11.60 10.81
CA ARG A 118 -9.31 12.64 9.81
C ARG A 118 -10.77 12.65 9.38
N ALA A 119 -11.56 11.66 9.79
CA ALA A 119 -12.92 11.49 9.28
C ALA A 119 -13.83 12.68 9.57
N GLY A 120 -13.66 13.33 10.73
CA GLY A 120 -14.45 14.50 11.13
C GLY A 120 -14.24 15.74 10.26
N ASP A 121 -13.06 15.88 9.63
CA ASP A 121 -12.74 17.03 8.79
C ASP A 121 -13.24 16.86 7.34
N LEU A 122 -13.52 15.61 6.93
CA LEU A 122 -13.85 15.25 5.55
C LEU A 122 -15.33 14.95 5.34
N ILE A 123 -16.05 14.56 6.39
CA ILE A 123 -17.47 14.19 6.31
C ILE A 123 -18.30 15.25 7.02
N ASN A 124 -19.19 15.91 6.27
CA ASN A 124 -20.15 16.83 6.86
C ASN A 124 -21.36 16.07 7.44
N PRO A 125 -22.01 16.61 8.47
CA PRO A 125 -23.19 15.99 9.08
C PRO A 125 -24.39 15.73 8.15
N GLN A 126 -24.46 16.40 7.01
CA GLN A 126 -25.55 16.26 6.04
C GLN A 126 -25.20 15.29 4.90
N ASP A 127 -23.98 14.77 4.88
CA ASP A 127 -23.51 13.91 3.81
C ASP A 127 -24.17 12.53 3.90
N VAL A 128 -24.59 12.03 2.73
CA VAL A 128 -24.96 10.63 2.55
C VAL A 128 -23.74 9.94 1.97
N LEU A 129 -23.28 8.87 2.62
CA LEU A 129 -22.07 8.15 2.21
C LEU A 129 -22.44 6.85 1.50
N ILE A 130 -21.87 6.60 0.32
CA ILE A 130 -21.94 5.30 -0.35
C ILE A 130 -20.59 4.62 -0.19
N VAL A 131 -20.60 3.40 0.34
CA VAL A 131 -19.39 2.61 0.61
C VAL A 131 -19.52 1.21 0.01
N HIS A 132 -18.41 0.62 -0.43
CA HIS A 132 -18.35 -0.73 -0.97
C HIS A 132 -17.41 -1.60 -0.12
N HIS A 133 -17.72 -2.88 0.05
CA HIS A 133 -16.94 -3.84 0.88
C HIS A 133 -16.62 -3.32 2.30
N LEU A 134 -17.60 -2.72 2.98
CA LEU A 134 -17.40 -2.18 4.34
C LEU A 134 -16.95 -3.25 5.36
N SER A 135 -17.45 -4.48 5.24
CA SER A 135 -17.11 -5.60 6.13
C SER A 135 -15.69 -6.13 5.92
N GLU A 136 -15.10 -5.92 4.74
CA GLU A 136 -13.77 -6.44 4.38
C GLU A 136 -12.65 -5.42 4.63
N SER A 137 -12.99 -4.12 4.76
CA SER A 137 -12.03 -3.05 4.95
C SER A 137 -12.02 -2.55 6.41
N PRO A 138 -11.05 -2.97 7.24
CA PRO A 138 -10.94 -2.51 8.62
C PRO A 138 -10.66 -1.00 8.70
N THR A 139 -9.92 -0.45 7.74
CA THR A 139 -9.63 0.98 7.65
C THR A 139 -10.89 1.81 7.40
N LEU A 140 -11.74 1.37 6.47
CA LEU A 140 -12.99 2.05 6.17
C LEU A 140 -13.99 1.94 7.34
N ALA A 141 -14.06 0.78 7.98
CA ALA A 141 -14.89 0.58 9.17
C ALA A 141 -14.46 1.51 10.31
N ALA A 142 -13.15 1.61 10.60
CA ALA A 142 -12.61 2.51 11.61
C ALA A 142 -12.86 3.99 11.26
N PHE A 143 -12.68 4.37 9.98
CA PHE A 143 -12.94 5.72 9.49
C PHE A 143 -14.40 6.14 9.67
N LEU A 144 -15.35 5.28 9.30
CA LEU A 144 -16.78 5.56 9.52
C LEU A 144 -17.15 5.56 10.99
N ALA A 145 -16.58 4.66 11.80
CA ALA A 145 -16.81 4.65 13.24
C ALA A 145 -16.36 5.99 13.89
N SER A 146 -15.20 6.50 13.50
CA SER A 146 -14.69 7.81 13.91
C SER A 146 -15.63 8.94 13.48
N ALA A 147 -16.05 8.99 12.20
CA ALA A 147 -16.97 10.00 11.71
C ALA A 147 -18.31 9.99 12.48
N ARG A 148 -18.77 8.78 12.83
CA ARG A 148 -20.04 8.55 13.51
C ARG A 148 -20.01 8.84 15.01
N ALA A 149 -18.82 8.85 15.63
CA ALA A 149 -18.66 9.24 17.03
C ALA A 149 -19.07 10.72 17.23
N THR A 150 -18.86 11.56 16.22
CA THR A 150 -19.27 12.96 16.25
C THR A 150 -20.77 13.14 16.01
N ARG A 151 -21.34 12.50 14.97
CA ARG A 151 -22.78 12.56 14.65
C ARG A 151 -23.26 11.33 13.87
N LYS A 152 -24.56 11.07 13.90
CA LYS A 152 -25.17 10.03 13.06
C LYS A 152 -25.18 10.46 11.59
N HIS A 153 -24.53 9.67 10.74
CA HIS A 153 -24.52 9.85 9.28
C HIS A 153 -25.38 8.80 8.59
N ARG A 154 -25.90 9.11 7.39
CA ARG A 154 -26.63 8.14 6.56
C ARG A 154 -25.61 7.41 5.67
N VAL A 155 -25.45 6.10 5.92
CA VAL A 155 -24.48 5.26 5.19
C VAL A 155 -25.24 4.23 4.36
N LEU A 156 -24.90 4.15 3.08
CA LEU A 156 -25.40 3.18 2.12
C LEU A 156 -24.25 2.21 1.79
N SER A 157 -24.37 0.95 2.20
CA SER A 157 -23.37 -0.08 1.92
C SER A 157 -23.74 -0.84 0.66
N VAL A 158 -22.92 -0.74 -0.37
CA VAL A 158 -23.04 -1.57 -1.58
C VAL A 158 -22.61 -2.98 -1.21
N ALA A 159 -23.53 -3.93 -1.33
CA ALA A 159 -23.34 -5.33 -0.99
C ALA A 159 -23.99 -6.22 -2.05
N ARG A 160 -23.45 -7.42 -2.26
CA ARG A 160 -24.11 -8.45 -3.08
C ARG A 160 -25.30 -9.02 -2.32
N SER A 161 -26.29 -9.57 -3.03
CA SER A 161 -27.54 -10.08 -2.44
C SER A 161 -27.33 -11.11 -1.31
N ASN A 162 -26.23 -11.87 -1.35
CA ASN A 162 -25.85 -12.85 -0.33
C ASN A 162 -25.08 -12.25 0.87
N GLU A 163 -24.73 -10.97 0.84
CA GLU A 163 -23.94 -10.26 1.87
C GLU A 163 -24.78 -9.29 2.69
N PHE A 164 -26.08 -9.16 2.41
CA PHE A 164 -26.98 -8.24 3.13
C PHE A 164 -26.96 -8.48 4.64
N ASP A 165 -26.93 -9.74 5.07
CA ASP A 165 -26.91 -10.13 6.49
C ASP A 165 -25.60 -9.75 7.20
N SER A 166 -24.52 -9.52 6.45
CA SER A 166 -23.21 -9.14 7.00
C SER A 166 -23.03 -7.62 7.14
N THR A 167 -24.01 -6.83 6.66
CA THR A 167 -23.92 -5.38 6.72
C THR A 167 -24.20 -4.86 8.13
N PRO A 168 -23.39 -3.92 8.66
CA PRO A 168 -23.63 -3.36 9.99
C PRO A 168 -25.00 -2.67 10.09
N GLU A 169 -25.67 -2.79 11.23
CA GLU A 169 -27.02 -2.20 11.47
C GLU A 169 -27.11 -0.70 11.16
N PHE A 170 -25.98 0.02 11.28
CA PHE A 170 -25.93 1.45 11.01
C PHE A 170 -25.87 1.83 9.53
N ALA A 171 -25.71 0.85 8.63
CA ALA A 171 -25.63 1.04 7.18
C ALA A 171 -26.80 0.35 6.48
N THR A 172 -27.37 1.02 5.49
CA THR A 172 -28.43 0.41 4.67
C THR A 172 -27.80 -0.31 3.49
N PRO A 173 -28.01 -1.62 3.31
CA PRO A 173 -27.48 -2.34 2.17
C PRO A 173 -28.20 -1.92 0.87
N ILE A 174 -27.44 -1.69 -0.20
CA ILE A 174 -27.95 -1.40 -1.55
C ILE A 174 -27.25 -2.31 -2.57
N GLN A 175 -27.94 -2.68 -3.65
CA GLN A 175 -27.33 -3.46 -4.72
C GLN A 175 -26.53 -2.56 -5.66
N LEU A 176 -25.49 -3.11 -6.29
CA LEU A 176 -24.63 -2.37 -7.23
C LEU A 176 -25.42 -1.73 -8.38
N CYS A 177 -26.47 -2.39 -8.88
CA CYS A 177 -27.33 -1.85 -9.94
C CYS A 177 -28.11 -0.59 -9.51
N ASP A 178 -28.39 -0.45 -8.21
CA ASP A 178 -29.20 0.65 -7.68
C ASP A 178 -28.35 1.88 -7.32
N VAL A 179 -27.03 1.73 -7.32
CA VAL A 179 -26.07 2.79 -6.98
C VAL A 179 -26.25 4.01 -7.89
N GLY A 180 -26.44 3.81 -9.19
CA GLY A 180 -26.63 4.90 -10.16
C GLY A 180 -27.83 5.78 -9.82
N SER A 181 -28.95 5.15 -9.45
CA SER A 181 -30.17 5.83 -9.02
C SER A 181 -30.00 6.58 -7.69
N LYS A 182 -29.02 6.18 -6.87
CA LYS A 182 -28.75 6.76 -5.55
C LYS A 182 -27.60 7.75 -5.50
N MET A 183 -26.77 7.81 -6.54
CA MET A 183 -25.61 8.69 -6.66
C MET A 183 -25.97 10.18 -6.84
N CYS A 184 -27.22 10.53 -7.17
CA CYS A 184 -27.67 11.92 -7.22
C CYS A 184 -27.61 12.65 -5.86
N GLU A 185 -27.28 11.95 -4.76
CA GLU A 185 -27.28 12.46 -3.39
C GLU A 185 -25.89 12.40 -2.69
N VAL A 186 -24.78 11.98 -3.35
CA VAL A 186 -23.62 11.41 -2.62
C VAL A 186 -22.23 11.79 -3.16
N THR A 187 -21.28 12.05 -2.24
CA THR A 187 -19.82 12.14 -2.48
C THR A 187 -19.18 10.74 -2.49
N LYS A 188 -18.34 10.47 -3.50
CA LYS A 188 -17.60 9.21 -3.62
C LYS A 188 -16.23 9.33 -2.95
N ILE A 189 -15.90 8.41 -2.04
CA ILE A 189 -14.56 8.23 -1.48
C ILE A 189 -14.09 6.82 -1.84
N THR A 190 -12.97 6.72 -2.54
CA THR A 190 -12.40 5.43 -2.96
C THR A 190 -10.87 5.49 -2.88
N PRO A 191 -10.20 4.56 -2.17
CA PRO A 191 -8.74 4.49 -2.18
C PRO A 191 -8.21 3.45 -3.17
N PHE A 192 -6.93 3.69 -3.55
CA PHE A 192 -5.95 2.81 -4.20
C PHE A 192 -5.73 2.94 -5.73
N PHE A 193 -4.44 2.99 -6.11
CA PHE A 193 -3.91 3.17 -7.46
C PHE A 193 -3.16 1.90 -7.87
N VAL A 194 -3.35 1.43 -9.11
CA VAL A 194 -2.61 0.29 -9.65
C VAL A 194 -2.00 0.64 -11.01
N THR A 195 -0.74 0.24 -11.21
CA THR A 195 0.10 0.64 -12.36
C THR A 195 -0.04 -0.26 -13.59
N ASP A 196 -0.55 -1.50 -13.48
CA ASP A 196 -0.76 -2.40 -14.62
C ASP A 196 -2.06 -3.23 -14.46
N PRO A 197 -3.07 -3.07 -15.35
CA PRO A 197 -4.35 -3.81 -15.32
C PRO A 197 -4.24 -5.33 -15.31
N MET A 198 -3.20 -5.90 -15.94
CA MET A 198 -3.08 -7.35 -16.14
C MET A 198 -2.39 -8.06 -14.97
N MET A 199 -1.64 -7.33 -14.14
CA MET A 199 -1.00 -7.88 -12.93
C MET A 199 -1.97 -8.00 -11.75
N VAL A 200 -3.10 -7.29 -11.78
CA VAL A 200 -4.03 -7.17 -10.63
C VAL A 200 -5.13 -8.20 -10.66
N ASN A 201 -5.39 -8.89 -11.77
CA ASN A 201 -6.59 -9.69 -11.91
C ASN A 201 -6.31 -11.19 -12.04
N PRO A 202 -5.83 -11.87 -10.98
CA PRO A 202 -5.74 -13.31 -11.01
C PRO A 202 -7.15 -13.89 -11.12
N ASN A 203 -7.41 -14.62 -12.20
CA ASN A 203 -8.60 -15.46 -12.32
C ASN A 203 -8.49 -16.61 -11.30
N LYS A 204 -9.09 -16.44 -10.11
CA LYS A 204 -9.19 -17.51 -9.12
C LYS A 204 -10.36 -18.43 -9.49
N ALA A 205 -10.06 -19.47 -10.26
CA ALA A 205 -10.98 -20.57 -10.57
C ALA A 205 -11.18 -21.47 -9.31
N PRO A 206 -12.30 -22.21 -9.17
CA PRO A 206 -12.98 -22.92 -10.25
C PRO A 206 -14.18 -22.16 -10.81
N GLY A 207 -14.24 -22.06 -12.14
CA GLY A 207 -15.45 -21.69 -12.85
C GLY A 207 -16.55 -22.71 -12.60
N VAL A 208 -17.79 -22.22 -12.48
CA VAL A 208 -19.06 -22.96 -12.36
C VAL A 208 -19.12 -24.03 -11.25
N GLY A 209 -20.28 -24.17 -10.60
CA GLY A 209 -20.49 -25.30 -9.68
C GLY A 209 -20.33 -26.63 -10.42
N PHE A 210 -19.88 -27.68 -9.73
CA PHE A 210 -19.65 -29.01 -10.34
C PHE A 210 -20.84 -29.51 -11.16
N SER A 211 -22.07 -29.18 -10.73
CA SER A 211 -23.32 -29.48 -11.43
C SER A 211 -23.40 -28.89 -12.84
N HIS A 212 -22.84 -27.70 -13.07
CA HIS A 212 -22.89 -26.99 -14.35
C HIS A 212 -21.60 -27.19 -15.16
N ALA A 213 -20.54 -27.70 -14.54
CA ALA A 213 -19.26 -27.88 -15.22
C ALA A 213 -19.33 -28.91 -16.36
N LEU A 214 -20.19 -29.93 -16.25
CA LEU A 214 -20.41 -30.94 -17.30
C LEU A 214 -21.04 -30.34 -18.56
N ASP A 215 -22.12 -29.57 -18.39
CA ASP A 215 -22.91 -29.02 -19.50
C ASP A 215 -22.17 -27.92 -20.27
N PHE A 216 -21.22 -27.22 -19.63
CA PHE A 216 -20.51 -26.09 -20.21
C PHE A 216 -19.02 -26.37 -20.46
N SER A 217 -18.54 -27.60 -20.26
CA SER A 217 -17.13 -27.97 -20.45
C SER A 217 -16.66 -27.67 -21.88
N GLY A 218 -15.78 -26.67 -22.02
CA GLY A 218 -15.24 -26.24 -23.32
C GLY A 218 -16.16 -25.37 -24.18
N LEU A 219 -17.39 -25.07 -23.73
CA LEU A 219 -18.35 -24.25 -24.47
C LEU A 219 -18.42 -22.80 -23.97
N VAL A 220 -18.09 -22.57 -22.70
CA VAL A 220 -18.16 -21.24 -22.09
C VAL A 220 -16.91 -20.98 -21.27
N GLU A 221 -16.29 -19.83 -21.51
CA GLU A 221 -15.28 -19.27 -20.62
C GLU A 221 -15.99 -18.42 -19.55
N VAL A 222 -15.82 -18.79 -18.28
CA VAL A 222 -16.39 -18.05 -17.14
C VAL A 222 -15.26 -17.30 -16.44
N PRO A 223 -14.98 -16.03 -16.81
CA PRO A 223 -14.00 -15.22 -16.10
C PRO A 223 -14.52 -14.91 -14.69
N ARG A 224 -13.66 -15.02 -13.69
CA ARG A 224 -13.94 -14.56 -12.31
C ARG A 224 -12.84 -13.60 -11.90
N PRO A 225 -12.94 -12.32 -12.33
CA PRO A 225 -12.00 -11.32 -11.90
C PRO A 225 -12.08 -11.18 -10.36
N THR A 226 -10.92 -11.16 -9.71
CA THR A 226 -10.85 -10.96 -8.25
C THR A 226 -10.86 -9.47 -7.91
N PHE A 227 -10.38 -8.62 -8.81
CA PHE A 227 -10.25 -7.18 -8.60
C PHE A 227 -10.78 -6.41 -9.80
N ASP A 228 -11.31 -5.22 -9.52
CA ASP A 228 -11.68 -4.24 -10.53
C ASP A 228 -10.60 -3.16 -10.65
N LEU A 229 -10.39 -2.66 -11.87
CA LEU A 229 -9.51 -1.53 -12.10
C LEU A 229 -10.30 -0.23 -12.15
N LEU A 230 -10.01 0.68 -11.23
CA LEU A 230 -10.53 2.04 -11.25
C LEU A 230 -9.50 3.00 -11.88
N PRO A 231 -9.84 3.70 -12.97
CA PRO A 231 -8.96 4.72 -13.53
C PRO A 231 -8.80 5.88 -12.54
N ALA A 232 -7.58 6.41 -12.45
CA ALA A 232 -7.24 7.50 -11.52
C ALA A 232 -8.09 8.77 -11.72
N SER A 233 -8.64 8.98 -12.92
CA SER A 233 -9.54 10.10 -13.24
C SER A 233 -10.88 10.06 -12.49
N LEU A 234 -11.28 8.90 -11.95
CA LEU A 234 -12.49 8.74 -11.13
C LEU A 234 -12.24 8.95 -9.64
N VAL A 235 -10.97 9.02 -9.22
CA VAL A 235 -10.61 9.27 -7.83
C VAL A 235 -10.43 10.76 -7.63
N THR A 236 -11.12 11.33 -6.64
CA THR A 236 -11.02 12.75 -6.30
C THR A 236 -10.00 13.02 -5.21
N LEU A 237 -9.86 12.10 -4.26
CA LEU A 237 -9.03 12.27 -3.08
C LEU A 237 -8.55 10.92 -2.53
N TYR A 238 -7.26 10.83 -2.22
CA TYR A 238 -6.68 9.75 -1.43
C TYR A 238 -6.51 10.22 0.02
N ILE A 239 -6.95 9.41 0.98
CA ILE A 239 -6.75 9.68 2.41
C ILE A 239 -5.65 8.73 2.90
N SER A 240 -4.48 9.28 3.24
CA SER A 240 -3.38 8.52 3.84
C SER A 240 -3.24 8.84 5.34
N ASN A 241 -2.34 8.13 6.02
CA ASN A 241 -1.97 8.40 7.41
C ASN A 241 -1.42 9.82 7.60
N SER A 242 -0.60 10.30 6.66
CA SER A 242 0.12 11.57 6.77
C SER A 242 -0.63 12.77 6.18
N ALA A 243 -1.42 12.57 5.12
CA ALA A 243 -2.11 13.67 4.44
C ALA A 243 -3.30 13.20 3.59
N CYS A 244 -4.12 14.18 3.20
CA CYS A 244 -5.07 13.99 2.09
C CYS A 244 -4.37 14.41 0.79
N ILE A 245 -4.33 13.49 -0.18
CA ILE A 245 -3.51 13.61 -1.39
C ILE A 245 -4.40 13.65 -2.61
N LEU A 246 -4.21 14.66 -3.45
CA LEU A 246 -4.85 14.71 -4.76
C LEU A 246 -4.18 13.74 -5.72
N PRO A 247 -4.92 13.13 -6.66
CA PRO A 247 -4.34 12.23 -7.66
C PRO A 247 -3.15 12.82 -8.43
N SER A 248 -3.19 14.13 -8.70
CA SER A 248 -2.10 14.84 -9.36
C SER A 248 -0.80 14.88 -8.56
N HIS A 249 -0.81 14.64 -7.24
CA HIS A 249 0.36 14.73 -6.36
C HIS A 249 0.95 13.36 -6.00
N VAL A 250 0.37 12.26 -6.50
CA VAL A 250 0.83 10.89 -6.18
C VAL A 250 2.28 10.67 -6.60
N TYR A 251 2.75 11.30 -7.69
CA TYR A 251 4.14 11.20 -8.14
C TYR A 251 5.15 11.66 -7.09
N ARG A 252 4.78 12.64 -6.25
CA ARG A 252 5.66 13.17 -5.20
C ARG A 252 5.88 12.12 -4.12
N LEU A 253 4.82 11.43 -3.72
CA LEU A 253 4.91 10.30 -2.77
C LEU A 253 5.76 9.18 -3.34
N ILE A 254 5.60 8.87 -4.63
CA ILE A 254 6.43 7.85 -5.28
C ILE A 254 7.92 8.23 -5.16
N GLY A 255 8.27 9.49 -5.42
CA GLY A 255 9.63 9.99 -5.24
C GLY A 255 10.11 9.98 -3.78
N ASP A 256 9.22 10.23 -2.82
CA ASP A 256 9.53 10.25 -1.39
C ASP A 256 9.72 8.83 -0.80
N TYR A 257 9.07 7.80 -1.35
CA TYR A 257 9.15 6.43 -0.83
C TYR A 257 9.95 5.44 -1.68
N TYR A 258 10.16 5.70 -2.98
CA TYR A 258 10.84 4.78 -3.89
C TYR A 258 12.02 5.45 -4.59
N HIS A 259 13.02 4.63 -4.93
CA HIS A 259 14.15 5.07 -5.75
C HIS A 259 13.81 4.89 -7.24
N PRO A 260 14.13 5.85 -8.13
CA PRO A 260 13.75 5.77 -9.55
C PRO A 260 14.30 4.53 -10.28
N GLU A 261 15.47 4.02 -9.87
CA GLU A 261 16.02 2.77 -10.43
C GLU A 261 15.12 1.56 -10.13
N ASP A 262 14.53 1.47 -8.94
CA ASP A 262 13.73 0.31 -8.55
C ASP A 262 12.35 0.32 -9.21
N VAL A 263 11.85 1.51 -9.54
CA VAL A 263 10.56 1.69 -10.24
C VAL A 263 10.67 1.29 -11.70
N THR A 264 11.85 1.50 -12.32
CA THR A 264 12.07 1.24 -13.75
C THR A 264 12.45 -0.21 -14.07
N GLU A 265 12.99 -0.96 -13.10
CA GLU A 265 13.26 -2.41 -13.22
C GLU A 265 12.02 -3.32 -13.07
N SER A 266 10.81 -2.75 -13.20
CA SER A 266 9.52 -3.46 -13.05
C SER A 266 9.26 -4.51 -14.12
#